data_AF-U6SPV0-F1
#
_entry.id   AF-U6SPV0-F1
#
_cell.length_a   1.000
_cell.length_b   1.000
_cell.length_c   1.000
_cell.angle_alpha   90.00
_cell.angle_beta   90.00
_cell.angle_gamma   90.00
#
_symmetry.space_group_name_H-M   'P 1'
#
loop_
_entity.id
_entity.type
_entity.pdbx_description
1 polymer ?
#
loop_
_entity_poly.entity_id
_entity_poly.type
_entity_poly.pdbx_seq_one_letter_code
_entity_poly.pdbx_strand_id
1 'polypeptide(L)' 'MVSMVRIFIMFVGFGFSVAGGISLLAYLNLLTLGYEFSYYMRFITTRVEFYLFILGVIMVIGSLAIPDRRK' A
#
# COMPACT_ATOMS: atom_id res chain seq x y z
N MET A 1 -2.87 0.68 -26.95
CA MET A 1 -1.91 1.73 -26.54
C MET A 1 -2.26 2.01 -25.10
N VAL A 2 -1.47 1.51 -24.14
CA VAL A 2 -1.72 1.77 -22.71
C VAL A 2 -1.70 3.28 -22.55
N SER A 3 -2.85 3.87 -22.21
CA SER A 3 -2.98 5.32 -22.07
C SER A 3 -2.06 5.79 -20.94
N MET A 4 -1.31 6.88 -21.15
CA MET A 4 -0.32 7.43 -20.19
C MET A 4 -0.89 7.62 -18.78
N VAL A 5 -2.20 7.87 -18.67
CA VAL A 5 -2.95 7.95 -17.42
C VAL A 5 -2.87 6.67 -16.57
N ARG A 6 -2.87 5.48 -17.20
CA ARG A 6 -2.80 4.20 -16.48
C ARG A 6 -1.44 3.96 -15.85
N ILE A 7 -0.38 4.36 -16.56
CA ILE A 7 1.00 4.30 -16.05
C ILE A 7 1.14 5.27 -14.88
N PHE A 8 0.60 6.48 -15.01
CA PHE A 8 0.62 7.47 -13.92
C PHE A 8 -0.10 6.95 -12.66
N ILE A 9 -1.30 6.39 -12.79
CA ILE A 9 -2.06 5.79 -11.67
C ILE A 9 -1.32 4.59 -11.07
N MET A 10 -0.65 3.78 -11.90
CA MET A 10 0.15 2.65 -11.43
C MET A 10 1.34 3.13 -10.60
N PHE A 11 2.08 4.15 -11.05
CA PHE A 11 3.20 4.73 -10.32
C PHE A 11 2.77 5.42 -9.02
N VAL A 12 1.65 6.14 -9.04
CA VAL A 12 1.07 6.76 -7.84
C VAL A 12 0.63 5.71 -6.83
N GLY A 13 -0.13 4.69 -7.27
CA GLY A 13 -0.54 3.57 -6.41
C GLY A 13 0.66 2.78 -5.86
N PHE A 14 1.69 2.59 -6.68
CA PHE A 14 2.94 1.96 -6.27
C PHE A 14 3.66 2.80 -5.20
N GLY A 15 3.77 4.12 -5.39
CA GLY A 15 4.37 5.02 -4.41
C GLY A 15 3.66 5.01 -3.06
N PHE A 16 2.32 5.01 -3.06
CA PHE A 16 1.52 4.89 -1.83
C PHE A 16 1.70 3.55 -1.14
N SER A 17 1.78 2.46 -1.90
CA SER A 17 2.03 1.11 -1.37
C SER A 17 3.44 0.98 -0.78
N VAL A 18 4.46 1.53 -1.44
CA VAL A 18 5.83 1.52 -0.92
C VAL A 18 5.94 2.38 0.34
N ALA A 19 5.35 3.58 0.37
CA ALA A 19 5.36 4.44 1.56
C ALA A 19 4.67 3.78 2.76
N GLY A 20 3.47 3.21 2.57
CA GLY A 20 2.76 2.49 3.63
C GLY A 20 3.48 1.21 4.07
N GLY A 21 4.16 0.52 3.15
CA GLY A 21 4.97 -0.68 3.45
C GLY A 21 6.23 -0.36 4.25
N ILE A 22 6.92 0.74 3.95
CA ILE A 22 8.08 1.20 4.71
C ILE A 22 7.66 1.58 6.13
N SER A 23 6.53 2.28 6.30
CA SER A 23 5.97 2.56 7.62
C SER A 23 5.67 1.27 8.40
N LEU A 24 5.09 0.26 7.76
CA LEU A 24 4.83 -1.04 8.38
C LEU A 24 6.12 -1.70 8.88
N LEU A 25 7.17 -1.69 8.06
CA LEU A 25 8.50 -2.19 8.42
C LEU A 25 9.14 -1.38 9.56
N ALA A 26 9.00 -0.06 9.55
CA ALA A 26 9.50 0.81 10.62
C ALA A 26 8.82 0.50 11.95
N TYR A 27 7.51 0.28 11.95
CA TYR A 27 6.78 -0.09 13.17
C TYR A 27 7.06 -1.52 13.61
N LEU A 28 7.50 -2.41 12.71
CA LEU A 28 7.95 -3.75 13.09
C LEU A 28 9.12 -3.69 14.09
N ASN A 29 9.90 -2.60 14.07
CA ASN A 29 10.94 -2.33 15.05
C ASN A 29 10.37 -2.29 16.49
N LEU A 30 9.16 -1.75 16.69
CA LEU A 30 8.48 -1.73 18.00
C LEU A 30 8.21 -3.14 18.53
N LEU A 31 7.97 -4.11 17.65
CA LEU A 31 7.81 -5.51 18.04
C LEU A 31 9.14 -6.10 18.55
N THR A 32 10.25 -5.85 17.86
CA THR A 32 11.59 -6.28 18.30
C THR A 32 12.07 -5.59 19.58
N LEU A 33 11.50 -4.44 19.93
CA LEU A 33 11.75 -3.75 21.20
C LEU A 33 11.07 -4.44 22.41
N GLY A 34 10.35 -5.54 22.19
CA GLY A 34 9.73 -6.35 23.24
C GLY A 34 8.28 -6.00 23.56
N TYR A 35 7.62 -5.16 22.75
CA TYR A 35 6.19 -4.93 22.87
C TYR A 35 5.38 -6.12 22.34
N GLU A 36 4.23 -6.40 22.96
CA GLU A 36 3.36 -7.48 22.51
C GLU A 36 2.81 -7.23 21.08
N PHE A 37 2.72 -8.31 20.30
CA PHE A 37 2.19 -8.29 18.92
C PHE A 37 0.77 -7.69 18.82
N SER A 38 -0.03 -7.82 19.88
CA SER A 38 -1.37 -7.22 19.96
C SER A 38 -1.34 -5.69 19.97
N TYR A 39 -0.34 -5.08 20.64
CA TYR A 39 -0.14 -3.63 20.63
C TYR A 39 0.29 -3.12 19.26
N TYR A 40 1.17 -3.86 18.58
CA TYR A 40 1.62 -3.55 17.23
C TYR A 40 0.45 -3.51 16.21
N MET A 41 -0.39 -4.55 16.20
CA MET A 41 -1.59 -4.62 15.35
C MET A 41 -2.56 -3.46 15.60
N ARG A 42 -2.81 -3.13 16.88
CA ARG A 42 -3.71 -2.04 17.25
C ARG A 42 -3.14 -0.67 16.91
N PHE A 43 -1.82 -0.50 17.02
CA PHE A 43 -1.11 0.72 16.66
C PHE A 43 -1.15 0.96 15.15
N ILE A 44 -0.85 -0.05 14.34
CA ILE A 44 -0.89 0.04 12.87
C ILE A 44 -2.29 0.34 12.35
N THR A 45 -3.33 -0.29 12.91
CA THR A 45 -4.72 -0.06 12.49
C THR A 45 -5.20 1.36 12.82
N THR A 46 -4.62 2.01 13.83
CA THR A 46 -4.94 3.41 14.18
C THR A 46 -4.26 4.41 13.23
N ARG A 47 -3.22 4.00 12.50
CA ARG A 47 -2.42 4.90 11.67
C ARG A 47 -2.96 4.96 10.24
N VAL A 48 -3.00 6.18 9.70
CA VAL A 48 -3.39 6.47 8.31
C VAL A 48 -2.48 5.76 7.30
N GLU A 49 -1.26 5.42 7.70
CA GLU A 49 -0.25 4.72 6.89
C GLU A 49 -0.71 3.34 6.42
N PHE A 50 -1.48 2.61 7.24
CA PHE A 50 -2.02 1.30 6.86
C PHE A 50 -3.14 1.43 5.82
N TYR A 51 -3.97 2.47 5.96
CA TYR A 51 -4.99 2.80 4.96
C TYR A 51 -4.36 3.24 3.64
N LEU A 52 -3.27 4.01 3.68
CA LEU A 52 -2.49 4.40 2.49
C LEU A 52 -1.89 3.19 1.78
N PHE A 53 -1.39 2.20 2.53
CA PHE A 53 -0.92 0.94 1.97
C PHE A 53 -2.03 0.19 1.22
N ILE A 54 -3.17 -0.05 1.88
CA ILE A 54 -4.30 -0.74 1.28
C ILE A 54 -4.83 0.00 0.04
N LEU A 55 -4.96 1.32 0.12
CA LEU A 55 -5.44 2.14 -0.99
C LEU A 55 -4.46 2.12 -2.17
N GLY A 56 -3.15 2.18 -1.92
CA GLY A 56 -2.12 2.05 -2.94
C GLY A 56 -2.18 0.68 -3.64
N VAL A 57 -2.33 -0.41 -2.89
CA VAL A 57 -2.49 -1.77 -3.43
C VAL A 57 -3.75 -1.88 -4.28
N ILE A 58 -4.89 -1.36 -3.80
CA ILE A 58 -6.15 -1.36 -4.56
C ILE A 58 -6.02 -0.56 -5.86
N MET A 59 -5.33 0.58 -5.84
CA MET A 59 -5.08 1.37 -7.06
C MET A 59 -4.21 0.61 -8.07
N VAL A 60 -3.16 -0.08 -7.61
CA VAL A 60 -2.30 -0.89 -8.49
C VAL A 60 -3.09 -2.06 -9.08
N ILE A 61 -3.80 -2.82 -8.25
CA ILE A 61 -4.60 -3.97 -8.69
C ILE A 61 -5.72 -3.52 -9.63
N GLY A 62 -6.43 -2.44 -9.30
CA GLY A 62 -7.47 -1.87 -10.16
C GLY A 62 -6.92 -1.41 -11.50
N SER A 63 -5.72 -0.80 -11.52
CA SER A 63 -5.06 -0.42 -12.78
C SER A 63 -4.65 -1.64 -13.61
N LEU A 64 -4.30 -2.77 -12.99
CA LEU A 64 -3.96 -4.03 -13.67
C LEU A 64 -5.20 -4.82 -14.14
N ALA A 65 -6.25 -4.82 -13.32
CA ALA A 65 -7.48 -5.60 -13.52
C ALA A 65 -8.44 -5.00 -14.55
N ILE A 66 -8.12 -3.85 -15.15
CA ILE A 66 -8.81 -3.33 -16.33
C ILE A 66 -8.08 -3.90 -17.56
N PRO A 67 -8.35 -5.12 -18.04
CA PRO A 67 -7.81 -5.53 -19.32
C PRO A 67 -8.33 -4.54 -20.38
N ASP A 68 -7.40 -3.93 -21.11
CA ASP A 68 -7.70 -3.27 -22.38
C ASP A 68 -8.31 -4.39 -23.25
N ARG A 69 -9.64 -4.52 -23.28
CA ARG A 69 -10.32 -5.40 -24.23
C ARG A 69 -10.13 -4.79 -25.61
N ARG A 70 -8.93 -4.99 -26.14
CA ARG A 70 -8.62 -4.91 -27.56
C ARG A 70 -9.38 -6.04 -28.23
N LYS A 71 -10.60 -5.72 -28.68
CA LYS A 71 -11.14 -6.30 -29.90
C LYS A 71 -10.58 -5.51 -31.07
#